data_AF-A0A969V581-F1
#
_entry.id   AF-A0A969V581-F1
#
_cell.length_a   1.000
_cell.length_b   1.000
_cell.length_c   1.000
_cell.angle_alpha   90.00
_cell.angle_beta   90.00
_cell.angle_gamma   90.00
#
_symmetry.space_group_name_H-M   'P 1'
#
loop_
_entity.id
_entity.type
_entity.pdbx_description
1 polymer ?
#
loop_
_entity_poly.entity_id
_entity_poly.type
_entity_poly.pdbx_seq_one_letter_code
_entity_poly.pdbx_strand_id
1 'polypeptide(L)'
;MNLPSFLWLWRIAAWSMGLSLLAYLLLAITGVWIFRARRLEQQSPSWLHSFHYMIGSCMVSLVLLLLLIGIIGTLGHFGSLGHSPHLIAGLTAVVLVLLSVGSALLIHPRRPWVRRIHISANIVLFFGFVWVSLTGWSVVQKYLP
;
A
#
# COMPACT_ATOMS: atom_id res chain seq x y z
N MET A 1 -14.32 31.93 -6.60
CA MET A 1 -12.89 31.56 -6.69
C MET A 1 -12.77 30.47 -7.75
N ASN A 2 -12.07 30.73 -8.86
CA ASN A 2 -11.76 29.70 -9.85
C ASN A 2 -10.66 28.81 -9.26
N LEU A 3 -11.05 27.82 -8.45
CA LEU A 3 -10.10 26.82 -7.98
C LEU A 3 -9.58 26.07 -9.22
N PRO A 4 -8.25 25.92 -9.40
CA PRO A 4 -7.72 25.10 -10.47
C PRO A 4 -8.37 23.72 -10.38
N SER A 5 -8.80 23.18 -11.52
CA SER A 5 -9.52 21.91 -11.56
C SER A 5 -8.72 20.85 -10.79
N PHE A 6 -9.34 20.18 -9.81
CA PHE A 6 -8.72 19.12 -9.00
C PHE A 6 -8.25 17.90 -9.84
N LEU A 7 -8.43 17.92 -11.15
CA LEU A 7 -8.04 16.87 -12.10
C LEU A 7 -6.57 16.45 -11.98
N TRP A 8 -5.65 17.37 -11.71
CA TRP A 8 -4.24 17.02 -11.53
C TRP A 8 -3.99 16.20 -10.26
N LEU A 9 -4.71 16.54 -9.17
CA LEU A 9 -4.66 15.80 -7.92
C LEU A 9 -5.20 14.37 -8.11
N TRP A 10 -6.31 14.21 -8.83
CA TRP A 10 -6.89 12.90 -9.16
C TRP A 10 -5.98 12.06 -10.07
N ARG A 11 -5.31 12.69 -11.03
CA ARG A 11 -4.28 12.00 -11.86
C ARG A 11 -3.16 11.46 -11.00
N ILE A 12 -2.63 12.26 -10.06
CA ILE A 12 -1.58 11.79 -9.15
C ILE A 12 -2.10 10.63 -8.30
N ALA A 13 -3.30 10.74 -7.73
CA ALA A 13 -3.90 9.64 -6.97
C ALA A 13 -3.99 8.34 -7.79
N ALA A 14 -4.46 8.41 -9.03
CA ALA A 14 -4.56 7.24 -9.91
C ALA A 14 -3.19 6.62 -10.20
N TRP A 15 -2.18 7.42 -10.54
CA TRP A 15 -0.82 6.93 -10.77
C TRP A 15 -0.18 6.37 -9.51
N SER A 16 -0.32 7.03 -8.36
CA SER A 16 0.18 6.55 -7.07
C SER A 16 -0.47 5.23 -6.65
N MET A 17 -1.77 5.05 -6.95
CA MET A 17 -2.47 3.79 -6.73
C MET A 17 -1.89 2.67 -7.59
N GLY A 18 -1.71 2.92 -8.90
CA GLY A 18 -1.08 1.97 -9.81
C GLY A 18 0.34 1.58 -9.39
N LEU A 19 1.15 2.56 -8.99
CA LEU A 19 2.50 2.34 -8.46
C LEU A 19 2.49 1.54 -7.15
N SER A 20 1.48 1.74 -6.29
CA SER A 20 1.33 0.96 -5.05
C SER A 20 1.03 -0.51 -5.36
N LEU A 21 0.15 -0.79 -6.33
CA LEU A 21 -0.13 -2.16 -6.78
C LEU A 21 1.11 -2.82 -7.40
N LEU A 22 1.88 -2.08 -8.20
CA LEU A 22 3.14 -2.56 -8.75
C LEU A 22 4.16 -2.86 -7.63
N ALA A 23 4.32 -1.94 -6.68
CA ALA A 23 5.19 -2.13 -5.53
C ALA A 23 4.77 -3.36 -4.70
N TYR A 24 3.48 -3.56 -4.50
CA TYR A 24 2.94 -4.74 -3.83
C TYR A 24 3.31 -6.04 -4.56
N LEU A 25 3.16 -6.07 -5.88
CA LEU A 25 3.53 -7.23 -6.69
C LEU A 25 5.03 -7.53 -6.61
N LEU A 26 5.88 -6.51 -6.70
CA LEU A 26 7.33 -6.65 -6.56
C LEU A 26 7.71 -7.16 -5.17
N LEU A 27 7.07 -6.66 -4.11
CA LEU A 27 7.25 -7.15 -2.74
C LEU A 27 6.83 -8.61 -2.58
N ALA A 28 5.71 -9.01 -3.20
CA ALA A 28 5.26 -10.40 -3.18
C ALA A 28 6.26 -11.32 -3.89
N ILE A 29 6.73 -10.95 -5.10
CA ILE A 29 7.72 -11.72 -5.86
C ILE A 29 9.02 -11.88 -5.07
N THR A 30 9.58 -10.77 -4.59
CA THR A 30 10.84 -10.77 -3.84
C THR A 30 10.70 -11.49 -2.50
N GLY A 31 9.57 -11.33 -1.80
CA GLY A 31 9.26 -12.04 -0.56
C GLY A 31 9.14 -13.56 -0.76
N VAL A 32 8.46 -14.00 -1.83
CA VAL A 32 8.38 -15.42 -2.19
C VAL A 32 9.75 -15.98 -2.54
N TRP A 33 10.58 -15.24 -3.27
CA TRP A 33 11.95 -15.65 -3.57
C TRP A 33 12.77 -15.82 -2.30
N ILE A 34 12.78 -14.82 -1.40
CA ILE A 34 13.48 -14.90 -0.10
C ILE A 34 12.98 -16.10 0.71
N PHE A 35 11.67 -16.35 0.73
CA PHE A 35 11.08 -17.50 1.41
C PHE A 35 11.54 -18.83 0.83
N ARG A 36 11.54 -18.98 -0.51
CA ARG A 36 11.98 -20.20 -1.21
C ARG A 36 13.46 -20.47 -1.00
N ALA A 37 14.32 -19.45 -1.14
CA ALA A 37 15.76 -19.58 -0.93
C ALA A 37 16.06 -20.12 0.49
N ARG A 38 15.36 -19.60 1.51
CA ARG A 38 15.48 -20.09 2.89
C ARG A 38 14.97 -21.52 3.08
N ARG A 39 13.87 -21.89 2.43
CA ARG A 39 13.28 -23.25 2.50
C ARG A 39 14.18 -24.31 1.86
N LEU A 40 14.89 -23.94 0.80
CA LEU A 40 15.77 -24.82 0.04
C LEU A 40 17.24 -24.74 0.50
N GLU A 41 17.52 -24.01 1.58
CA GLU A 41 18.89 -23.76 2.09
C GLU A 41 19.85 -23.17 1.03
N GLN A 42 19.28 -22.46 0.05
CA GLN A 42 20.02 -21.80 -1.02
C GLN A 42 20.42 -20.38 -0.59
N GLN A 43 21.59 -19.94 -1.06
CA GLN A 43 22.01 -18.56 -0.89
C GLN A 43 21.13 -17.65 -1.75
N SER A 44 20.45 -16.70 -1.12
CA SER A 44 19.80 -15.60 -1.83
C SER A 44 20.81 -14.49 -2.14
N PRO A 45 20.75 -13.85 -3.31
CA PRO A 45 21.56 -12.66 -3.58
C PRO A 45 21.34 -11.59 -2.50
N SER A 46 22.42 -10.97 -2.03
CA SER A 46 22.35 -9.95 -0.97
C SER A 46 21.50 -8.74 -1.36
N TRP A 47 21.56 -8.33 -2.64
CA TRP A 47 20.78 -7.22 -3.18
C TRP A 47 19.27 -7.43 -3.07
N LEU A 48 18.80 -8.68 -3.05
CA LEU A 48 17.36 -9.00 -3.01
C LEU A 48 16.69 -8.50 -1.73
N HIS A 49 17.38 -8.61 -0.59
CA HIS A 49 16.88 -8.11 0.70
C HIS A 49 16.83 -6.59 0.72
N SER A 50 17.90 -5.93 0.25
CA SER A 50 17.96 -4.47 0.14
C SER A 50 16.90 -3.93 -0.81
N PHE A 51 16.69 -4.62 -1.94
CA PHE A 51 15.66 -4.26 -2.92
C PHE A 51 14.26 -4.43 -2.33
N HIS A 52 13.97 -5.54 -1.64
CA HIS A 52 12.69 -5.74 -0.95
C HIS A 52 12.44 -4.62 0.08
N TYR A 53 13.46 -4.25 0.86
CA TYR A 53 13.35 -3.16 1.84
C TYR A 53 13.10 -1.79 1.19
N MET A 54 13.80 -1.50 0.09
CA MET A 54 13.62 -0.26 -0.67
C MET A 54 12.21 -0.14 -1.24
N ILE A 55 11.69 -1.19 -1.90
CA ILE A 55 10.32 -1.19 -2.43
C ILE A 55 9.30 -1.09 -1.28
N GLY A 56 9.57 -1.71 -0.13
CA GLY A 56 8.74 -1.59 1.07
C GLY A 56 8.65 -0.15 1.57
N SER A 57 9.79 0.56 1.56
CA SER A 57 9.85 1.98 1.92
C SER A 57 9.09 2.85 0.90
N CYS A 58 9.25 2.57 -0.40
CA CYS A 58 8.49 3.24 -1.45
C CYS A 58 6.98 3.03 -1.30
N MET A 59 6.55 1.81 -0.96
CA MET A 59 5.15 1.48 -0.72
C MET A 59 4.54 2.31 0.42
N VAL A 60 5.24 2.43 1.55
CA VAL A 60 4.79 3.27 2.68
C VAL A 60 4.60 4.71 2.22
N SER A 61 5.59 5.28 1.53
CA SER A 61 5.53 6.65 1.04
C SER A 61 4.35 6.87 0.08
N LEU A 62 4.11 5.93 -0.85
CA LEU A 62 2.99 6.01 -1.79
C LEU A 62 1.63 5.96 -1.09
N VAL A 63 1.46 5.05 -0.13
CA VAL A 63 0.20 4.88 0.60
C VAL A 63 -0.10 6.07 1.51
N LEU A 64 0.92 6.66 2.15
CA LEU A 64 0.76 7.89 2.93
C LEU A 64 0.48 9.11 2.03
N LEU A 65 1.10 9.19 0.85
CA LEU A 65 0.78 10.21 -0.14
C LEU A 65 -0.68 10.10 -0.62
N LEU A 66 -1.15 8.87 -0.90
CA LEU A 66 -2.55 8.61 -1.27
C LEU A 66 -3.52 9.02 -0.17
N LEU A 67 -3.21 8.72 1.10
CA LEU A 67 -4.01 9.15 2.24
C LEU A 67 -4.07 10.68 2.33
N LEU A 68 -2.94 11.36 2.20
CA LEU A 68 -2.85 12.82 2.22
C LEU A 68 -3.69 13.44 1.10
N ILE A 69 -3.54 12.95 -0.13
CA ILE A 69 -4.31 13.40 -1.29
C ILE A 69 -5.82 13.16 -1.07
N GLY A 70 -6.20 11.99 -0.54
CA GLY A 70 -7.58 11.66 -0.22
C GLY A 70 -8.20 12.61 0.81
N ILE A 71 -7.48 12.93 1.88
CA ILE A 71 -7.91 13.87 2.93
C ILE A 71 -8.05 15.28 2.34
N ILE A 72 -7.05 15.77 1.61
CA ILE A 72 -7.09 17.11 1.00
C ILE A 72 -8.23 17.20 -0.02
N GLY A 73 -8.41 16.18 -0.86
CA GLY A 73 -9.46 16.15 -1.87
C GLY A 73 -10.86 16.13 -1.26
N THR A 74 -11.08 15.32 -0.22
CA THR A 74 -12.39 15.23 0.45
C THR A 74 -12.72 16.47 1.27
N LEU A 75 -11.79 16.95 2.11
CA LEU A 75 -12.00 18.18 2.87
C LEU A 75 -12.13 19.41 1.97
N GLY A 76 -11.29 19.52 0.94
CA GLY A 76 -11.30 20.67 0.03
C GLY A 76 -12.56 20.76 -0.83
N HIS A 77 -13.15 19.61 -1.20
CA HIS A 77 -14.35 19.60 -2.04
C HIS A 77 -15.66 19.53 -1.25
N PHE A 78 -15.72 18.75 -0.16
CA PHE A 78 -16.94 18.51 0.60
C PHE A 78 -16.99 19.18 1.99
N GLY A 79 -15.89 19.78 2.45
CA GLY A 79 -15.79 20.40 3.79
C GLY A 79 -15.78 19.41 4.96
N SER A 80 -15.83 18.10 4.69
CA SER A 80 -15.75 17.02 5.69
C SER A 80 -15.15 15.75 5.05
N LEU A 81 -14.63 14.83 5.88
CA LEU A 81 -14.11 13.54 5.39
C LEU A 81 -15.23 12.59 4.92
N GLY A 82 -16.46 12.82 5.40
CA GLY A 82 -17.61 11.97 5.13
C GLY A 82 -17.44 10.53 5.63
N HIS A 83 -18.40 9.68 5.28
CA HIS A 83 -18.33 8.23 5.48
C HIS A 83 -18.47 7.57 4.11
N SER A 84 -17.45 6.85 3.66
CA SER A 84 -17.50 6.12 2.39
C SER A 84 -16.82 4.76 2.51
N PRO A 85 -17.26 3.75 1.73
CA PRO A 85 -16.57 2.47 1.65
C PRO A 85 -15.09 2.62 1.26
N HIS A 86 -14.77 3.61 0.42
CA HIS A 86 -13.39 3.87 0.01
C HIS A 86 -12.52 4.38 1.16
N LEU A 87 -13.04 5.27 2.02
CA LEU A 87 -12.31 5.77 3.19
C LEU A 87 -11.94 4.62 4.14
N ILE A 88 -12.90 3.74 4.44
CA ILE A 88 -12.67 2.57 5.31
C ILE A 88 -11.65 1.61 4.69
N ALA A 89 -11.80 1.29 3.40
CA ALA A 89 -10.87 0.43 2.68
C ALA A 89 -9.45 1.04 2.65
N GLY A 90 -9.34 2.35 2.40
CA GLY A 90 -8.08 3.08 2.38
C GLY A 90 -7.37 3.08 3.73
N LEU A 91 -8.08 3.40 4.82
CA LEU A 91 -7.51 3.36 6.17
C LEU A 91 -7.09 1.94 6.57
N THR A 92 -7.88 0.94 6.20
CA THR A 92 -7.55 -0.48 6.42
C THR A 92 -6.24 -0.84 5.70
N ALA A 93 -6.09 -0.44 4.43
CA ALA A 93 -4.86 -0.67 3.67
C ALA A 93 -3.66 0.04 4.31
N VAL A 94 -3.80 1.30 4.75
CA VAL A 94 -2.75 2.05 5.46
C VAL A 94 -2.31 1.30 6.72
N VAL A 95 -3.24 0.89 7.58
CA VAL A 95 -2.94 0.15 8.81
C VAL A 95 -2.22 -1.17 8.51
N LEU A 96 -2.67 -1.92 7.51
CA LEU A 96 -2.03 -3.18 7.12
C LEU A 96 -0.61 -2.98 6.57
N VAL A 97 -0.38 -1.92 5.79
CA VAL A 97 0.97 -1.56 5.30
C VAL A 97 1.89 -1.21 6.46
N LEU A 98 1.43 -0.37 7.40
CA LEU A 98 2.21 0.00 8.59
C LEU A 98 2.48 -1.20 9.50
N LEU A 99 1.50 -2.09 9.69
CA LEU A 99 1.66 -3.35 10.42
C LEU A 99 2.69 -4.27 9.74
N SER A 100 2.62 -4.38 8.41
CA SER A 100 3.55 -5.16 7.60
C SER A 100 4.98 -4.66 7.74
N VAL A 101 5.22 -3.35 7.58
CA VAL A 101 6.57 -2.77 7.71
C VAL A 101 7.06 -2.79 9.15
N GLY A 102 6.21 -2.43 10.12
CA GLY A 102 6.57 -2.48 11.53
C GLY A 102 6.95 -3.89 11.98
N SER A 103 6.22 -4.92 11.55
CA SER A 103 6.60 -6.30 11.82
C SER A 103 7.87 -6.72 11.07
N ALA A 104 8.10 -6.27 9.83
CA ALA A 104 9.33 -6.55 9.10
C ALA A 104 10.59 -6.08 9.85
N LEU A 105 10.54 -4.87 10.43
CA LEU A 105 11.63 -4.29 11.22
C LEU A 105 11.94 -5.07 12.51
N LEU A 106 10.99 -5.85 13.00
CA LEU A 106 11.08 -6.60 14.26
C LEU A 106 11.39 -8.09 14.06
N ILE A 107 11.61 -8.56 12.82
CA ILE A 107 11.91 -9.97 12.54
C ILE A 107 13.27 -10.33 13.16
N HIS A 108 13.26 -11.30 14.08
CA HIS A 108 14.45 -11.76 14.77
C HIS A 108 14.38 -13.27 15.06
N PRO A 109 15.51 -14.02 15.08
CA PRO A 109 15.50 -15.46 15.39
C PRO A 109 14.82 -15.83 16.71
N ARG A 110 14.93 -14.96 17.73
CA ARG A 110 14.27 -15.12 19.05
C ARG A 110 12.75 -14.85 19.03
N ARG A 111 12.20 -14.30 17.95
CA ARG A 111 10.77 -13.94 17.80
C ARG A 111 10.21 -14.41 16.45
N PRO A 112 10.15 -15.73 16.20
CA PRO A 112 9.74 -16.26 14.89
C PRO A 112 8.29 -15.94 14.52
N TRP A 113 7.44 -15.60 15.50
CA TRP A 113 6.05 -15.22 15.28
C TRP A 113 5.89 -13.88 14.55
N VAL A 114 6.84 -12.95 14.68
CA VAL A 114 6.77 -11.64 14.03
C VAL A 114 6.75 -11.78 12.51
N ARG A 115 7.51 -12.73 11.97
CA ARG A 115 7.47 -13.06 10.54
C ARG A 115 6.09 -13.56 10.10
N ARG A 116 5.40 -14.33 10.95
CA ARG A 116 4.02 -14.79 10.64
C ARG A 116 3.07 -13.60 10.57
N ILE A 117 3.22 -12.60 11.44
CA ILE A 117 2.44 -11.35 11.37
C ILE A 117 2.72 -10.62 10.07
N HIS A 118 3.99 -10.42 9.70
CA HIS A 118 4.36 -9.77 8.46
C HIS A 118 3.70 -10.46 7.26
N ILE A 119 3.84 -11.78 7.13
CA ILE A 119 3.27 -12.55 6.02
C ILE A 119 1.73 -12.49 6.04
N SER A 120 1.11 -12.67 7.20
CA SER A 120 -0.36 -12.64 7.32
C SER A 120 -0.92 -11.26 7.00
N ALA A 121 -0.27 -10.19 7.46
CA ALA A 121 -0.64 -8.82 7.13
C ALA A 121 -0.59 -8.58 5.62
N ASN A 122 0.43 -9.08 4.92
CA ASN A 122 0.49 -8.99 3.46
C ASN A 122 -0.61 -9.80 2.77
N ILE A 123 -0.92 -11.01 3.24
CA ILE A 123 -2.04 -11.80 2.68
C ILE A 123 -3.36 -11.05 2.83
N VAL A 124 -3.64 -10.46 4.00
CA VAL A 124 -4.84 -9.64 4.20
C VAL A 124 -4.80 -8.36 3.35
N LEU A 125 -3.61 -7.75 3.22
CA LEU A 125 -3.39 -6.56 2.40
C LEU A 125 -3.69 -6.80 0.92
N PHE A 126 -3.49 -8.02 0.39
CA PHE A 126 -3.95 -8.37 -0.97
C PHE A 126 -5.45 -8.08 -1.14
N PHE A 127 -6.28 -8.61 -0.25
CA PHE A 127 -7.73 -8.38 -0.28
C PHE A 127 -8.06 -6.91 -0.02
N GLY A 128 -7.31 -6.25 0.88
CA GLY A 128 -7.40 -4.81 1.10
C GLY A 128 -7.14 -3.98 -0.16
N PHE A 129 -6.11 -4.34 -0.95
CA PHE A 129 -5.81 -3.67 -2.21
C PHE A 129 -6.86 -3.90 -3.28
N VAL A 130 -7.41 -5.12 -3.38
CA VAL A 130 -8.55 -5.38 -4.26
C VAL A 130 -9.73 -4.50 -3.86
N TRP A 131 -10.07 -4.47 -2.57
CA TRP A 131 -11.22 -3.70 -2.07
C TRP A 131 -11.06 -2.19 -2.25
N VAL A 132 -9.90 -1.62 -1.90
CA VAL A 132 -9.64 -0.18 -2.07
C VAL A 132 -9.55 0.21 -3.55
N SER A 133 -9.08 -0.68 -4.43
CA SER A 133 -9.08 -0.44 -5.89
C SER A 133 -10.49 -0.40 -6.46
N LEU A 134 -11.35 -1.35 -6.09
CA LEU A 134 -12.74 -1.40 -6.56
C LEU A 134 -13.52 -0.17 -6.10
N THR A 135 -13.42 0.17 -4.81
CA THR A 135 -14.09 1.36 -4.27
C THR A 135 -13.49 2.66 -4.82
N GLY A 136 -12.18 2.69 -5.06
CA GLY A 136 -11.47 3.83 -5.66
C GLY A 136 -11.88 4.07 -7.12
N TRP A 137 -12.08 3.01 -7.90
CA TRP A 137 -12.64 3.11 -9.24
C TRP A 137 -14.00 3.81 -9.22
N SER A 138 -14.92 3.39 -8.34
CA SER A 138 -16.23 4.05 -8.18
C SER A 138 -16.12 5.52 -7.76
N VAL A 139 -15.06 5.90 -7.02
CA VAL A 139 -14.79 7.30 -6.67
C VAL A 139 -14.31 8.07 -7.90
N VAL A 140 -13.33 7.55 -8.65
CA VAL A 140 -12.77 8.20 -9.85
C VAL A 140 -13.83 8.43 -10.92
N GLN A 141 -14.77 7.50 -11.10
CA GLN A 141 -15.88 7.65 -12.05
C GLN A 141 -16.79 8.85 -11.77
N LYS A 142 -16.79 9.40 -10.55
CA LYS A 142 -17.54 10.64 -10.24
C LYS A 142 -16.87 11.91 -10.79
N TYR A 143 -15.59 11.81 -11.17
CA TYR A 143 -14.76 12.93 -11.61
C TYR A 143 -14.33 12.83 -13.07
N LEU A 144 -14.63 11.72 -13.75
CA LEU A 144 -14.46 11.56 -15.20
C LEU A 144 -15.81 11.85 -15.88
N PRO A 145 -15.85 12.76 -16.88
CA PRO A 145 -17.07 13.09 -17.63
C PRO A 145 -17.53 11.95 -18.55
#